data_AF-A0AA35SQ45-F1
#
_entry.id   AF-A0AA35SQ45-F1
#
_cell.length_a   1.000
_cell.length_b   1.000
_cell.length_c   1.000
_cell.angle_alpha   90.00
_cell.angle_beta   90.00
_cell.angle_gamma   90.00
#
_symmetry.space_group_name_H-M   'P 1'
#
loop_
_entity.id
_entity.type
_entity.pdbx_description
1 polymer ?
#
loop_
_entity_poly.entity_id
_entity_poly.type
_entity_poly.pdbx_seq_one_letter_code
_entity_poly.pdbx_strand_id
1 'polypeptide(L)'
;MAMTVFSASGLGMLVMAGFLALAAVAQLNDPDPLVWMAAYGLPAVLTLWTCITDIGRWLWRLLCLAVLMSVGVFAVSVVYPTVRDGNIGNILTSEEGR
;
A
#
# COMPACT_ATOMS: atom_id res chain seq x y z
N MET A 1 6.46 -24.27 20.37
CA MET A 1 5.51 -23.37 21.04
C MET A 1 4.60 -22.81 19.97
N ALA A 2 3.54 -23.55 19.64
CA ALA A 2 2.64 -23.28 18.53
C ALA A 2 1.24 -23.15 19.13
N MET A 3 0.78 -21.92 19.34
CA MET A 3 -0.62 -21.50 19.47
C MET A 3 -0.67 -20.11 20.11
N THR A 4 -0.55 -19.05 19.31
CA THR A 4 -1.11 -17.73 19.66
C THR A 4 -1.43 -16.94 18.38
N VAL A 5 -2.02 -17.57 17.37
CA VAL A 5 -2.55 -16.85 16.19
C VAL A 5 -3.88 -16.14 16.54
N PHE A 6 -4.53 -16.54 17.65
CA PHE A 6 -5.80 -15.98 18.15
C PHE A 6 -5.62 -15.12 19.42
N SER A 7 -4.63 -14.23 19.44
CA SER A 7 -4.68 -13.07 20.34
C SER A 7 -5.69 -12.05 19.78
N ALA A 8 -6.29 -11.18 20.61
CA ALA A 8 -7.17 -10.09 20.16
C ALA A 8 -6.53 -9.21 19.06
N SER A 9 -5.19 -9.19 18.99
CA SER A 9 -4.42 -8.56 17.92
C SER A 9 -4.56 -9.26 16.55
N GLY A 10 -4.70 -10.59 16.51
CA GLY A 10 -4.80 -11.38 15.27
C GLY A 10 -6.12 -11.15 14.52
N LEU A 11 -7.24 -11.09 15.23
CA LEU A 11 -8.53 -10.75 14.63
C LEU A 11 -8.51 -9.33 14.04
N GLY A 12 -7.94 -8.36 14.76
CA GLY A 12 -7.78 -6.99 14.27
C GLY A 12 -6.93 -6.91 13.00
N MET A 13 -5.83 -7.68 12.92
CA MET A 13 -5.00 -7.74 11.73
C MET A 13 -5.71 -8.40 10.54
N LEU A 14 -6.51 -9.44 10.75
CA LEU A 14 -7.31 -10.06 9.69
C LEU A 14 -8.39 -9.10 9.15
N VAL A 15 -9.07 -8.36 10.03
CA VAL A 15 -10.04 -7.33 9.62
C VAL A 15 -9.34 -6.21 8.85
N MET A 16 -8.18 -5.73 9.34
CA MET A 16 -7.39 -4.70 8.67
C MET A 16 -6.93 -5.15 7.28
N ALA A 17 -6.40 -6.37 7.17
CA ALA A 17 -6.03 -6.95 5.88
C ALA A 17 -7.21 -7.04 4.91
N GLY A 18 -8.37 -7.52 5.40
CA GLY A 18 -9.58 -7.60 4.59
C GLY A 18 -10.05 -6.22 4.10
N PHE A 19 -10.04 -5.22 4.99
CA PHE A 19 -10.37 -3.85 4.64
C PHE A 19 -9.44 -3.28 3.56
N LEU A 20 -8.12 -3.45 3.74
CA LEU A 20 -7.12 -2.99 2.76
C LEU A 20 -7.25 -3.71 1.41
N ALA A 21 -7.55 -5.02 1.42
CA ALA A 21 -7.80 -5.76 0.19
C ALA A 21 -9.05 -5.26 -0.55
N LEU A 22 -10.14 -4.99 0.18
CA LEU A 22 -11.35 -4.38 -0.40
C LEU A 22 -11.08 -2.97 -0.92
N ALA A 23 -10.30 -2.17 -0.19
CA ALA A 23 -9.87 -0.87 -0.64
C ALA A 23 -9.09 -0.98 -1.95
N ALA A 24 -8.12 -1.91 -2.06
CA ALA A 24 -7.37 -2.14 -3.29
C ALA A 24 -8.29 -2.48 -4.48
N VAL A 25 -9.31 -3.33 -4.28
CA VAL A 25 -10.28 -3.67 -5.33
C VAL A 25 -11.12 -2.46 -5.76
N ALA A 26 -11.49 -1.59 -4.83
CA ALA A 26 -12.26 -0.38 -5.14
C ALA A 26 -11.51 0.55 -6.11
N GLN A 27 -10.16 0.52 -6.08
CA GLN A 27 -9.32 1.38 -6.90
C GLN A 27 -9.26 0.99 -8.36
N LEU A 28 -9.88 -0.14 -8.75
CA LEU A 28 -10.10 -0.43 -10.18
C LEU A 28 -10.90 0.67 -10.89
N ASN A 29 -11.63 1.49 -10.14
CA ASN A 29 -12.41 2.60 -10.67
C ASN A 29 -11.63 3.93 -10.69
N ASP A 30 -10.43 3.98 -10.12
CA ASP A 30 -9.62 5.19 -10.11
C ASP A 30 -8.93 5.41 -11.46
N PRO A 31 -8.58 6.66 -11.82
CA PRO A 31 -7.86 7.01 -13.05
C PRO A 31 -6.50 6.31 -13.17
N ASP A 32 -5.83 6.03 -12.05
CA ASP A 32 -4.52 5.37 -11.96
C ASP A 32 -4.59 4.09 -11.08
N PRO A 33 -5.36 3.08 -11.51
CA PRO A 33 -5.76 1.96 -10.66
C PRO A 33 -4.55 1.15 -10.17
N LEU A 34 -3.51 1.03 -10.99
CA LEU A 34 -2.31 0.25 -10.67
C LEU A 34 -1.57 0.80 -9.44
N VAL A 35 -1.56 2.12 -9.28
CA VAL A 35 -0.88 2.83 -8.20
C VAL A 35 -1.59 2.60 -6.88
N TRP A 36 -2.88 2.89 -6.87
CA TRP A 36 -3.70 2.78 -5.68
C TRP A 36 -3.93 1.32 -5.29
N MET A 37 -4.11 0.41 -6.25
CA MET A 37 -4.14 -1.03 -5.96
C MET A 37 -2.84 -1.51 -5.30
N ALA A 38 -1.68 -1.03 -5.75
CA ALA A 38 -0.41 -1.36 -5.10
C ALA A 38 -0.31 -0.74 -3.70
N ALA A 39 -0.75 0.52 -3.54
CA ALA A 39 -0.71 1.25 -2.27
C ALA A 39 -1.53 0.56 -1.16
N TYR A 40 -2.66 -0.06 -1.50
CA TYR A 40 -3.48 -0.80 -0.52
C TYR A 40 -3.20 -2.31 -0.50
N GLY A 41 -2.90 -2.91 -1.66
CA GLY A 41 -2.68 -4.34 -1.82
C GLY A 41 -1.39 -4.85 -1.16
N LEU A 42 -0.27 -4.11 -1.30
CA LEU A 42 0.98 -4.48 -0.63
C LEU A 42 0.83 -4.51 0.90
N PRO A 43 0.28 -3.47 1.55
CA PRO A 43 -0.02 -3.51 2.98
C PRO A 43 -1.00 -4.61 3.37
N ALA A 44 -2.01 -4.93 2.55
CA ALA A 44 -2.93 -6.04 2.83
C ALA A 44 -2.20 -7.39 2.89
N VAL A 45 -1.35 -7.68 1.90
CA VAL A 45 -0.55 -8.92 1.85
C VAL A 45 0.42 -9.00 3.03
N LEU A 46 1.13 -7.90 3.33
CA LEU A 46 2.07 -7.87 4.47
C LEU A 46 1.34 -8.07 5.81
N THR A 47 0.16 -7.47 5.97
CA THR A 47 -0.66 -7.64 7.18
C THR A 47 -1.10 -9.10 7.32
N LEU A 48 -1.58 -9.75 6.25
CA LEU A 48 -1.90 -11.19 6.29
C LEU A 48 -0.69 -12.06 6.59
N TRP A 49 0.47 -11.73 6.01
CA TRP A 49 1.70 -12.48 6.23
C TRP A 49 2.10 -12.48 7.71
N THR A 50 1.92 -11.35 8.41
CA THR A 50 2.18 -11.27 9.87
C THR A 50 1.21 -12.10 10.72
N CYS A 51 0.02 -12.44 10.20
CA CYS A 51 -0.91 -13.35 10.88
C CYS A 51 -0.49 -14.82 10.78
N ILE A 52 0.21 -15.18 9.70
CA ILE A 52 0.57 -16.58 9.38
C ILE A 52 1.96 -16.92 9.90
N THR A 53 2.87 -15.95 9.92
CA THR A 53 4.27 -16.16 10.27
C THR A 53 4.77 -15.12 11.25
N ASP A 54 5.58 -15.57 12.22
CA ASP A 54 6.32 -14.67 13.09
C ASP A 54 7.54 -14.13 12.33
N ILE A 55 7.31 -13.05 11.58
CA ILE A 55 8.37 -12.37 10.83
C ILE A 55 9.32 -11.72 11.84
N GLY A 56 10.57 -12.20 11.90
CA GLY A 56 11.59 -11.58 12.74
C GLY A 56 11.69 -10.07 12.51
N ARG A 57 11.88 -9.31 13.60
CA ARG A 57 11.88 -7.84 13.62
C ARG A 57 12.76 -7.18 12.54
N TRP A 58 13.89 -7.80 12.18
CA TRP A 58 14.77 -7.30 11.13
C TRP A 58 14.16 -7.40 9.74
N LEU A 59 13.59 -8.56 9.39
CA LEU A 59 12.94 -8.78 8.10
C LEU A 59 11.70 -7.90 7.95
N TRP A 60 10.91 -7.73 9.02
CA TRP A 60 9.78 -6.81 9.02
C TRP A 60 10.20 -5.37 8.72
N ARG A 61 11.25 -4.88 9.38
CA ARG A 61 11.80 -3.53 9.13
C ARG A 61 12.27 -3.36 7.70
N LEU A 62 12.91 -4.38 7.12
CA LEU A 62 13.34 -4.35 5.72
C LEU A 62 12.16 -4.28 4.76
N LEU A 63 11.10 -5.05 5.01
CA LEU A 63 9.89 -5.01 4.18
C LEU A 63 9.19 -3.65 4.27
N CYS A 64 9.07 -3.07 5.46
CA CYS A 64 8.54 -1.71 5.62
C CYS A 64 9.40 -0.67 4.89
N LEU A 65 10.73 -0.77 4.98
CA LEU A 65 11.66 0.10 4.26
C LEU A 65 11.51 -0.06 2.74
N ALA A 66 11.40 -1.29 2.24
CA ALA A 66 11.21 -1.56 0.81
C ALA A 66 9.91 -0.93 0.29
N VAL A 67 8.80 -1.04 1.04
CA VAL A 67 7.53 -0.40 0.70
C VAL A 67 7.63 1.12 0.72
N LEU A 68 8.27 1.71 1.74
CA LEU A 68 8.46 3.17 1.80
C LEU A 68 9.33 3.67 0.63
N MET A 69 10.39 2.93 0.29
CA MET A 69 11.25 3.27 -0.84
C MET A 69 10.51 3.12 -2.17
N SER A 70 9.68 2.09 -2.36
CA SER A 70 8.90 1.93 -3.59
C SER A 70 7.88 3.06 -3.76
N VAL A 71 7.21 3.47 -2.67
CA VAL A 71 6.33 4.65 -2.68
C VAL A 71 7.11 5.93 -2.98
N GLY A 72 8.30 6.11 -2.40
CA GLY A 72 9.15 7.27 -2.66
C GLY A 72 9.63 7.36 -4.10
N VAL A 73 10.11 6.25 -4.67
CA VAL A 73 10.51 6.16 -6.09
C VAL A 73 9.32 6.45 -7.00
N PHE A 74 8.16 5.89 -6.68
CA PHE A 74 6.93 6.12 -7.42
C PHE A 74 6.52 7.61 -7.39
N ALA A 75 6.45 8.23 -6.21
CA ALA A 75 6.12 9.64 -6.05
C ALA A 75 7.07 10.53 -6.84
N VAL A 76 8.38 10.25 -6.81
CA VAL A 76 9.36 10.96 -7.64
C VAL A 76 9.07 10.74 -9.13
N SER A 77 8.78 9.51 -9.57
CA SER A 77 8.53 9.20 -10.97
C SER A 77 7.29 9.88 -11.55
N VAL A 78 6.28 10.19 -10.72
CA VAL A 78 5.07 10.92 -11.13
C VAL A 78 5.23 12.43 -11.01
N VAL A 79 5.80 12.91 -9.90
CA VAL A 79 5.92 14.34 -9.61
C VAL A 79 7.02 14.99 -10.46
N TYR A 80 8.16 14.31 -10.65
CA TYR A 80 9.30 14.85 -11.38
C TYR A 80 8.97 15.27 -12.83
N PRO A 81 8.34 14.43 -13.68
CA PRO A 81 7.98 14.85 -15.04
C PRO A 81 6.95 15.98 -15.02
N THR A 82 5.95 15.92 -14.13
CA THR A 82 4.91 16.96 -13.98
C THR A 82 5.50 18.33 -13.65
N VAL A 83 6.47 18.37 -12.73
CA VAL A 83 7.21 19.59 -12.36
C VAL A 83 8.15 20.04 -13.48
N ARG A 84 8.87 19.10 -14.10
CA ARG A 84 9.83 19.39 -15.19
C ARG A 84 9.14 20.02 -16.40
N ASP A 85 7.97 19.51 -16.77
CA ASP A 85 7.25 19.93 -17.98
C ASP A 85 6.45 21.23 -17.75
N GLY A 86 6.59 21.86 -16.57
CA GLY A 86 5.90 23.10 -16.21
C GLY A 86 4.39 22.93 -16.04
N ASN A 87 3.90 21.69 -16.05
CA ASN A 87 2.49 21.35 -16.00
C ASN A 87 2.01 21.28 -14.54
N ILE A 88 2.24 22.35 -13.78
CA ILE A 88 1.73 22.52 -12.41
C ILE A 88 0.25 22.97 -12.47
N GLY A 89 -0.52 22.40 -13.40
CA GLY A 89 -1.96 22.52 -13.41
C GLY A 89 -2.53 21.92 -12.12
N ASN A 90 -3.78 22.26 -11.80
CA ASN A 90 -4.45 21.71 -10.63
C ASN A 90 -4.42 20.17 -10.73
N ILE A 91 -3.67 19.52 -9.83
CA ILE A 91 -3.47 18.06 -9.81
C ILE A 91 -4.83 17.35 -9.82
N LEU A 92 -5.82 17.91 -9.12
CA LEU A 92 -7.20 17.38 -9.09
C LEU A 92 -7.83 17.30 -10.49
N THR A 93 -7.51 18.26 -11.37
CA THR A 93 -8.03 18.31 -12.75
C THR A 93 -7.30 17.33 -13.67
N SER A 94 -6.02 17.08 -13.41
CA SER A 94 -5.25 16.06 -14.14
C SER A 94 -5.62 14.63 -13.72
N GLU A 95 -6.05 14.42 -12.47
CA GLU A 95 -6.46 13.11 -11.96
C GLU A 95 -7.93 12.80 -12.31
N GLU A 96 -8.84 13.78 -12.31
CA GLU A 96 -10.26 13.56 -12.65
C GLU A 96 -10.55 13.35 -14.15
N GLY A 97 -9.54 13.45 -15.03
CA GLY A 97 -9.70 13.25 -16.48
C GLY A 97 -10.70 14.22 -17.14
N ARG A 98 -10.86 15.43 -16.59
CA ARG A 98 -11.80 16.47 -17.05
C ARG A 98 -11.13 17.82 -17.25
#